data_AF-A0A1B8D638-F1
#
_entry.id   AF-A0A1B8D638-F1
#
_cell.length_a   1.000
_cell.length_b   1.000
_cell.length_c   1.000
_cell.angle_alpha   90.00
_cell.angle_beta   90.00
_cell.angle_gamma   90.00
#
_symmetry.space_group_name_H-M   'P 1'
#
loop_
_entity.id
_entity.type
_entity.pdbx_description
1 polymer ?
#
loop_
_entity_poly.entity_id
_entity_poly.type
_entity_poly.pdbx_seq_one_letter_code
_entity_poly.pdbx_strand_id
1 'polypeptide(L)'
;MVTKDLIPETRVLTIASHVTYGYVGNTMAAFVLQALGCEASAINTVNFSNHTGYRQVKGTKATAADIDDLYTGLKNSGLDDFDMMVSGYIPGREAVEVVGTIARELKSKAAEKPGSFFWVLDPVMGDNGKLYVAEDVVPAYKKLVYDADLIMPNQFEAEWLSGVKITDVESLKKAITSIHEIYKVPHILITSVNLTALGEVPSLSVVGSTKTSLDKPRIFRVQVPSLDCFFSGTGDMLAALMVVRLREAVCAVERLGRKESWVSGDEVSETDLPLARAVERALASMQEVLARTLVKRDEEIAAWEAKVAANGAGDGVDVEKTRHLMRTKAAEVRLVRNLECLKHPEVKYQAEKIDIVGNLAIGAV
;
A
#
# COMPACT_ATOMS: atom_id res chain seq x y z
N MET A 1 12.94 -16.32 27.49
CA MET A 1 12.22 -16.71 26.27
C MET A 1 12.82 -15.91 25.14
N VAL A 2 13.50 -16.55 24.19
CA VAL A 2 13.94 -15.86 22.97
C VAL A 2 12.68 -15.49 22.21
N THR A 3 12.38 -14.19 22.11
CA THR A 3 11.36 -13.71 21.17
C THR A 3 11.79 -14.20 19.79
N LYS A 4 11.05 -15.14 19.22
CA LYS A 4 11.29 -15.58 17.84
C LYS A 4 10.95 -14.38 16.97
N ASP A 5 11.96 -13.76 16.37
CA ASP A 5 11.76 -12.61 15.48
C ASP A 5 10.76 -12.97 14.38
N LEU A 6 9.89 -12.03 14.01
CA LEU A 6 8.79 -12.25 13.06
C LEU A 6 9.32 -12.63 11.67
N ILE A 7 10.47 -12.07 11.30
CA ILE A 7 11.17 -12.25 10.03
C ILE A 7 12.68 -12.27 10.29
N PRO A 8 13.50 -12.83 9.38
CA PRO A 8 14.96 -12.64 9.43
C PRO A 8 15.32 -11.16 9.30
N GLU A 9 16.55 -10.80 9.64
CA GLU A 9 17.09 -9.45 9.38
C GLU A 9 16.81 -9.04 7.92
N THR A 10 16.28 -7.84 7.76
CA THR A 10 15.73 -7.38 6.48
C THR A 10 15.96 -5.90 6.33
N ARG A 11 16.72 -5.52 5.29
CA ARG A 11 16.98 -4.14 4.92
C ARG A 11 16.07 -3.72 3.79
N VAL A 12 15.31 -2.65 4.01
CA VAL A 12 14.28 -2.17 3.10
C VAL A 12 14.61 -0.75 2.66
N LEU A 13 14.71 -0.54 1.35
CA LEU A 13 14.71 0.79 0.77
C LEU A 13 13.26 1.24 0.54
N THR A 14 12.87 2.36 1.15
CA THR A 14 11.54 2.95 0.96
C THR A 14 11.64 4.27 0.21
N ILE A 15 11.00 4.36 -0.96
CA ILE A 15 11.00 5.55 -1.82
C ILE A 15 9.57 6.07 -1.96
N ALA A 16 9.22 7.08 -1.17
CA ALA A 16 7.88 7.65 -1.14
C ALA A 16 7.89 9.08 -0.59
N SER A 17 6.70 9.69 -0.46
CA SER A 17 6.54 11.02 0.11
C SER A 17 6.96 11.11 1.58
N HIS A 18 7.32 12.30 2.07
CA HIS A 18 7.51 12.58 3.49
C HIS A 18 6.70 13.81 3.91
N VAL A 19 6.16 13.76 5.14
CA VAL A 19 5.44 14.87 5.76
C VAL A 19 5.98 15.17 7.16
N THR A 20 5.91 16.42 7.60
CA THR A 20 6.34 16.79 8.96
C THR A 20 5.27 16.44 10.00
N TYR A 21 3.99 16.51 9.63
CA TYR A 21 2.85 16.18 10.47
C TYR A 21 1.93 15.16 9.78
N GLY A 22 1.53 14.14 10.54
CA GLY A 22 0.67 13.05 10.08
C GLY A 22 1.43 11.82 9.61
N TYR A 23 0.70 10.81 9.11
CA TYR A 23 1.28 9.56 8.64
C TYR A 23 0.86 9.26 7.19
N VAL A 24 1.77 9.51 6.25
CA VAL A 24 1.71 9.11 4.83
C VAL A 24 3.13 8.85 4.30
N GLY A 25 3.25 8.15 3.17
CA GLY A 25 4.54 7.81 2.55
C GLY A 25 5.54 7.23 3.56
N ASN A 26 6.77 7.72 3.54
CA ASN A 26 7.86 7.26 4.40
C ASN A 26 7.63 7.51 5.90
N THR A 27 6.82 8.50 6.30
CA THR A 27 6.47 8.64 7.74
C THR A 27 5.63 7.47 8.26
N MET A 28 4.78 6.92 7.38
CA MET A 28 4.00 5.71 7.65
C MET A 28 4.87 4.46 7.46
N ALA A 29 5.46 4.32 6.27
CA ALA A 29 6.16 3.10 5.86
C ALA A 29 7.39 2.81 6.74
N ALA A 30 8.27 3.80 6.96
CA ALA A 30 9.47 3.58 7.78
C ALA A 30 9.10 3.18 9.22
N PHE A 31 8.07 3.81 9.81
CA PHE A 31 7.61 3.43 11.15
C PHE A 31 7.10 1.98 11.18
N VAL A 32 6.22 1.59 10.24
CA VAL A 32 5.68 0.22 10.20
C VAL A 32 6.78 -0.82 10.01
N LEU A 33 7.73 -0.56 9.10
CA LEU A 33 8.86 -1.44 8.84
C LEU A 33 9.73 -1.62 10.09
N GLN A 34 10.15 -0.52 10.72
CA GLN A 34 10.97 -0.53 11.93
C GLN A 34 10.24 -1.15 13.12
N ALA A 35 8.95 -0.86 13.28
CA ALA A 35 8.08 -1.45 14.30
C ALA A 35 8.02 -2.97 14.23
N LEU A 36 8.21 -3.55 13.05
CA LEU A 36 8.14 -4.98 12.77
C LEU A 36 9.52 -5.63 12.60
N GLY A 37 10.60 -4.90 12.86
CA GLY A 37 11.97 -5.43 12.90
C GLY A 37 12.76 -5.33 11.59
N CYS A 38 12.30 -4.56 10.60
CA CYS A 38 13.10 -4.23 9.43
C CYS A 38 14.00 -3.01 9.69
N GLU A 39 15.17 -3.00 9.05
CA GLU A 39 16.00 -1.81 8.89
C GLU A 39 15.49 -1.02 7.68
N ALA A 40 14.91 0.16 7.92
CA ALA A 40 14.31 0.99 6.87
C ALA A 40 15.21 2.18 6.51
N SER A 41 15.64 2.24 5.25
CA SER A 41 16.34 3.40 4.67
C SER A 41 15.40 4.14 3.73
N ALA A 42 15.23 5.45 3.93
CA ALA A 42 14.20 6.23 3.24
C ALA A 42 14.79 7.26 2.27
N ILE A 43 14.31 7.26 1.01
CA ILE A 43 14.47 8.36 0.07
C ILE A 43 13.13 9.08 -0.06
N ASN A 44 13.12 10.37 0.31
CA ASN A 44 11.91 11.17 0.36
C ASN A 44 11.69 11.89 -0.98
N THR A 45 10.61 11.54 -1.69
CA THR A 45 10.31 12.13 -3.00
C THR A 45 9.71 13.53 -2.90
N VAL A 46 9.09 13.84 -1.76
CA VAL A 46 8.68 15.19 -1.35
C VAL A 46 8.93 15.34 0.14
N ASN A 47 9.13 16.58 0.59
CA ASN A 47 9.17 16.91 2.01
C ASN A 47 8.18 18.04 2.29
N PHE A 48 6.99 17.67 2.76
CA PHE A 48 5.88 18.59 2.98
C PHE A 48 5.58 18.81 4.47
N SER A 49 4.83 19.88 4.78
CA SER A 49 4.36 20.14 6.14
C SER A 49 3.38 19.07 6.62
N ASN A 50 2.49 18.60 5.73
CA ASN A 50 1.40 17.66 6.00
C ASN A 50 0.86 17.10 4.66
N HIS A 51 0.01 16.08 4.72
CA HIS A 51 -0.63 15.53 3.52
C HIS A 51 -1.64 16.50 2.90
N THR A 52 -1.98 16.29 1.62
CA THR A 52 -2.82 17.20 0.82
C THR A 52 -4.29 17.26 1.26
N GLY A 53 -4.74 16.33 2.10
CA GLY A 53 -6.09 16.33 2.68
C GLY A 53 -6.42 17.59 3.49
N TYR A 54 -5.41 18.27 4.05
CA TYR A 54 -5.59 19.56 4.74
C TYR A 54 -5.89 20.74 3.81
N ARG A 55 -5.79 20.57 2.49
CA ARG A 55 -5.99 21.60 1.45
C ARG A 55 -5.04 22.80 1.54
N GLN A 56 -4.03 22.72 2.39
CA GLN A 56 -2.99 23.72 2.57
C GLN A 56 -1.68 22.96 2.85
N VAL A 57 -0.71 23.08 1.95
CA VAL A 57 0.55 22.34 2.02
C VAL A 57 1.70 23.27 1.60
N LYS A 58 2.83 23.17 2.30
CA LYS A 58 4.10 23.80 1.94
C LYS A 58 5.22 22.78 2.00
N GLY A 59 6.29 23.02 1.26
CA GLY A 59 7.50 22.21 1.30
C GLY A 59 8.14 22.06 -0.08
N THR A 60 8.97 21.04 -0.23
CA THR A 60 9.79 20.82 -1.43
C THR A 60 9.47 19.49 -2.10
N LYS A 61 9.75 19.41 -3.39
CA LYS A 61 9.71 18.17 -4.18
C LYS A 61 11.14 17.85 -4.60
N ALA A 62 11.57 16.61 -4.44
CA ALA A 62 12.85 16.16 -4.94
C ALA A 62 12.79 16.08 -6.48
N THR A 63 13.86 16.50 -7.13
CA THR A 63 14.07 16.26 -8.55
C THR A 63 14.52 14.82 -8.80
N ALA A 64 14.49 14.38 -10.07
CA ALA A 64 15.04 13.09 -10.45
C ALA A 64 16.54 12.98 -10.10
N ALA A 65 17.29 14.07 -10.27
CA ALA A 65 18.70 14.15 -9.89
C ALA A 65 18.92 14.02 -8.39
N ASP A 66 18.08 14.66 -7.55
CA ASP A 66 18.20 14.54 -6.09
C ASP A 66 18.02 13.07 -5.62
N ILE A 67 17.09 12.33 -6.24
CA ILE A 67 16.86 10.91 -5.94
C ILE A 67 18.06 10.06 -6.38
N ASP A 68 18.57 10.30 -7.59
CA ASP A 68 19.73 9.58 -8.14
C ASP A 68 21.01 9.85 -7.34
N ASP A 69 21.24 11.10 -6.93
CA ASP A 69 22.40 11.50 -6.11
C ASP A 69 22.40 10.79 -4.76
N LEU A 70 21.24 10.69 -4.09
CA LEU A 70 21.11 9.96 -2.83
C LEU A 70 21.44 8.48 -3.00
N TYR A 71 20.87 7.83 -4.02
CA TYR A 71 21.14 6.42 -4.28
C TYR A 71 22.60 6.17 -4.70
N THR A 72 23.17 7.06 -5.51
CA THR A 72 24.60 7.02 -5.87
C THR A 72 25.50 7.18 -4.64
N GLY A 73 25.13 8.06 -3.70
CA GLY A 73 25.81 8.18 -2.41
C GLY A 73 25.80 6.88 -1.58
N LEU A 74 24.66 6.19 -1.55
CA LEU A 74 24.53 4.86 -0.92
C LEU A 74 25.44 3.83 -1.60
N LYS A 75 25.38 3.74 -2.93
CA LYS A 75 26.22 2.82 -3.73
C LYS A 75 27.70 3.06 -3.50
N ASN A 76 28.15 4.31 -3.57
CA ASN A 76 29.57 4.68 -3.38
C ASN A 76 30.07 4.34 -1.96
N SER A 77 29.16 4.26 -0.99
CA SER A 77 29.46 3.90 0.39
C SER A 77 29.29 2.40 0.69
N GLY A 78 28.87 1.59 -0.29
CA GLY A 78 28.55 0.17 -0.10
C GLY A 78 27.31 -0.08 0.75
N LEU A 79 26.35 0.85 0.76
CA LEU A 79 25.11 0.83 1.57
C LEU A 79 23.86 0.49 0.74
N ASP A 80 24.04 -0.13 -0.42
CA ASP A 80 23.01 -0.50 -1.39
C ASP A 80 22.71 -2.02 -1.38
N ASP A 81 22.86 -2.68 -0.23
CA ASP A 81 22.63 -4.11 -0.05
C ASP A 81 21.25 -4.41 0.55
N PHE A 82 20.22 -3.81 -0.05
CA PHE A 82 18.83 -3.99 0.33
C PHE A 82 18.29 -5.37 -0.06
N ASP A 83 17.50 -5.97 0.83
CA ASP A 83 16.77 -7.21 0.55
C ASP A 83 15.40 -6.94 -0.07
N MET A 84 14.84 -5.76 0.16
CA MET A 84 13.54 -5.37 -0.40
C MET A 84 13.52 -3.89 -0.73
N MET A 85 12.66 -3.52 -1.67
CA MET A 85 12.29 -2.13 -1.92
C MET A 85 10.77 -1.98 -1.84
N VAL A 86 10.31 -0.86 -1.30
CA VAL A 86 8.93 -0.41 -1.43
C VAL A 86 8.91 0.99 -2.04
N SER A 87 8.11 1.20 -3.07
CA SER A 87 7.96 2.52 -3.69
C SER A 87 6.49 2.91 -3.76
N GLY A 88 6.18 4.14 -3.37
CA GLY A 88 4.83 4.71 -3.40
C GLY A 88 4.78 6.00 -4.22
N TYR A 89 4.19 7.06 -3.66
CA TYR A 89 4.05 8.34 -4.36
C TYR A 89 5.40 8.91 -4.86
N ILE A 90 5.53 9.05 -6.18
CA ILE A 90 6.68 9.64 -6.86
C ILE A 90 6.20 10.82 -7.75
N PRO A 91 6.75 12.04 -7.58
CA PRO A 91 6.30 13.20 -8.31
C PRO A 91 6.94 13.29 -9.70
N GLY A 92 6.12 13.03 -10.73
CA GLY A 92 6.50 13.30 -12.12
C GLY A 92 7.31 12.20 -12.79
N ARG A 93 7.35 12.26 -14.12
CA ARG A 93 7.83 11.19 -14.98
C ARG A 93 9.31 10.85 -14.75
N GLU A 94 10.18 11.85 -14.72
CA GLU A 94 11.63 11.65 -14.62
C GLU A 94 12.01 10.95 -13.30
N ALA A 95 11.35 11.31 -12.20
CA ALA A 95 11.57 10.66 -10.90
C ALA A 95 11.09 9.19 -10.91
N VAL A 96 9.97 8.90 -11.57
CA VAL A 96 9.48 7.52 -11.77
C VAL A 96 10.51 6.71 -12.58
N GLU A 97 11.09 7.29 -13.64
CA GLU A 97 12.10 6.62 -14.46
C GLU A 97 13.38 6.30 -13.65
N VAL A 98 13.86 7.23 -12.81
CA VAL A 98 15.00 7.02 -11.91
C VAL A 98 14.72 5.90 -10.90
N VAL A 99 13.55 5.90 -10.25
CA VAL A 99 13.18 4.82 -9.31
C VAL A 99 13.18 3.45 -9.99
N GLY A 100 12.73 3.37 -11.25
CA GLY A 100 12.84 2.15 -12.04
C GLY A 100 14.27 1.70 -12.28
N THR A 101 15.18 2.64 -12.53
CA THR A 101 16.61 2.33 -12.70
C THR A 101 17.20 1.79 -11.41
N ILE A 102 16.89 2.40 -10.26
CA ILE A 102 17.27 1.91 -8.93
C ILE A 102 16.79 0.47 -8.74
N ALA A 103 15.51 0.19 -9.00
CA ALA A 103 14.93 -1.14 -8.86
C ALA A 103 15.65 -2.19 -9.72
N ARG A 104 15.91 -1.86 -10.99
CA ARG A 104 16.61 -2.75 -11.93
C ARG A 104 18.05 -3.02 -11.52
N GLU A 105 18.76 -2.01 -10.99
CA GLU A 105 20.11 -2.21 -10.46
C GLU A 105 20.12 -3.14 -9.25
N LEU A 106 19.22 -2.94 -8.28
CA LEU A 106 19.08 -3.82 -7.11
C LEU A 106 18.72 -5.25 -7.51
N LYS A 107 17.80 -5.42 -8.47
CA LYS A 107 17.42 -6.73 -9.02
C LYS A 107 18.59 -7.39 -9.75
N SER A 108 19.36 -6.63 -10.53
CA SER A 108 20.55 -7.14 -11.22
C SER A 108 21.64 -7.58 -10.23
N LYS A 109 21.83 -6.86 -9.13
CA LYS A 109 22.79 -7.24 -8.07
C LYS A 109 22.36 -8.53 -7.35
N ALA A 110 21.06 -8.79 -7.27
CA ALA A 110 20.48 -10.00 -6.68
C ALA A 110 20.38 -11.19 -7.64
N ALA A 111 20.75 -11.04 -8.93
CA ALA A 111 20.50 -12.06 -9.96
C ALA A 111 21.15 -13.43 -9.66
N GLU A 112 22.30 -13.47 -8.98
CA GLU A 112 22.99 -14.72 -8.61
C GLU A 112 22.32 -15.45 -7.43
N LYS A 113 21.40 -14.79 -6.71
CA LYS A 113 20.70 -15.33 -5.54
C LYS A 113 19.18 -15.10 -5.67
N PRO A 114 18.48 -15.93 -6.48
CA PRO A 114 17.05 -15.76 -6.70
C PRO A 114 16.27 -15.64 -5.38
N GLY A 115 15.36 -14.67 -5.32
CA GLY A 115 14.55 -14.39 -4.13
C GLY A 115 15.24 -13.56 -3.04
N SER A 116 16.50 -13.15 -3.21
CA SER A 116 17.20 -12.29 -2.23
C SER A 116 16.83 -10.80 -2.32
N PHE A 117 16.22 -10.37 -3.43
CA PHE A 117 15.65 -9.03 -3.59
C PHE A 117 14.19 -9.13 -4.00
N PHE A 118 13.34 -8.25 -3.46
CA PHE A 118 11.91 -8.19 -3.77
C PHE A 118 11.40 -6.75 -3.78
N TRP A 119 10.72 -6.36 -4.86
CA TRP A 119 10.15 -5.01 -4.99
C TRP A 119 8.62 -4.99 -4.90
N VAL A 120 8.11 -4.25 -3.92
CA VAL A 120 6.70 -3.84 -3.79
C VAL A 120 6.51 -2.45 -4.42
N LEU A 121 5.72 -2.39 -5.49
CA LEU A 121 5.37 -1.16 -6.20
C LEU A 121 3.91 -0.79 -5.94
N ASP A 122 3.68 0.33 -5.27
CA ASP A 122 2.39 1.01 -5.27
C ASP A 122 2.38 2.05 -6.42
N PRO A 123 1.67 1.79 -7.54
CA PRO A 123 1.72 2.63 -8.73
C PRO A 123 0.78 3.85 -8.58
N VAL A 124 1.07 4.72 -7.63
CA VAL A 124 0.22 5.86 -7.24
C VAL A 124 0.05 6.83 -8.40
N MET A 125 -1.07 6.72 -9.12
CA MET A 125 -1.42 7.56 -10.27
C MET A 125 -2.68 8.37 -10.01
N GLY A 126 -3.62 7.88 -9.22
CA GLY A 126 -4.89 8.55 -9.01
C GLY A 126 -5.90 7.69 -8.27
N ASP A 127 -7.00 8.31 -7.89
CA ASP A 127 -8.07 7.65 -7.14
C ASP A 127 -9.41 8.34 -7.42
N ASN A 128 -10.53 7.65 -7.17
CA ASN A 128 -11.90 8.14 -7.41
C ASN A 128 -12.13 8.67 -8.83
N GLY A 129 -11.59 7.97 -9.84
CA GLY A 129 -11.78 8.28 -11.25
C GLY A 129 -10.92 9.44 -11.78
N LYS A 130 -9.99 9.97 -10.99
CA LYS A 130 -9.16 11.13 -11.36
C LYS A 130 -7.68 10.85 -11.16
N LEU A 131 -6.87 11.21 -12.17
CA LEU A 131 -5.42 11.21 -12.04
C LEU A 131 -4.96 12.33 -11.09
N TYR A 132 -4.01 12.02 -10.23
CA TYR A 132 -3.30 12.97 -9.36
C TYR A 132 -1.95 13.39 -9.93
N VAL A 133 -1.49 12.66 -10.94
CA VAL A 133 -0.23 12.87 -11.65
C VAL A 133 -0.49 13.44 -13.05
N ALA A 134 0.55 14.00 -13.67
CA ALA A 134 0.49 14.39 -15.07
C ALA A 134 0.31 13.15 -15.98
N GLU A 135 -0.34 13.32 -17.13
CA GLU A 135 -0.69 12.21 -18.02
C GLU A 135 0.54 11.42 -18.50
N ASP A 136 1.70 12.08 -18.62
CA ASP A 136 2.96 11.48 -19.05
C ASP A 136 3.62 10.56 -17.99
N VAL A 137 3.10 10.58 -16.75
CA VAL A 137 3.55 9.70 -15.65
C VAL A 137 2.96 8.30 -15.81
N VAL A 138 1.75 8.16 -16.36
CA VAL A 138 1.08 6.85 -16.52
C VAL A 138 1.91 5.90 -17.40
N PRO A 139 2.42 6.31 -18.58
CA PRO A 139 3.33 5.46 -19.36
C PRO A 139 4.62 5.07 -18.63
N ALA A 140 5.15 5.93 -17.76
CA ALA A 140 6.35 5.61 -16.97
C ALA A 140 6.07 4.52 -15.94
N TYR A 141 4.96 4.62 -15.18
CA TYR A 141 4.55 3.54 -14.28
C TYR A 141 4.29 2.23 -15.01
N LYS A 142 3.61 2.25 -16.17
CA LYS A 142 3.40 1.04 -16.98
C LYS A 142 4.71 0.34 -17.34
N LYS A 143 5.79 1.07 -17.58
CA LYS A 143 7.12 0.47 -17.81
C LYS A 143 7.68 -0.15 -16.54
N LEU A 144 7.50 0.48 -15.37
CA LEU A 144 7.97 -0.05 -14.09
C LEU A 144 7.28 -1.34 -13.66
N VAL A 145 6.00 -1.52 -14.01
CA VAL A 145 5.23 -2.72 -13.63
C VAL A 145 5.88 -4.01 -14.13
N TYR A 146 6.63 -3.98 -15.24
CA TYR A 146 7.38 -5.14 -15.74
C TYR A 146 8.50 -5.60 -14.80
N ASP A 147 9.05 -4.70 -14.01
CA ASP A 147 10.23 -4.94 -13.17
C ASP A 147 9.85 -5.34 -11.73
N ALA A 148 8.62 -5.02 -11.30
CA ALA A 148 8.11 -5.24 -9.94
C ALA A 148 7.72 -6.71 -9.66
N ASP A 149 7.85 -7.12 -8.39
CA ASP A 149 7.48 -8.47 -7.95
C ASP A 149 6.06 -8.51 -7.38
N LEU A 150 5.66 -7.47 -6.64
CA LEU A 150 4.30 -7.22 -6.21
C LEU A 150 3.88 -5.81 -6.61
N ILE A 151 2.72 -5.68 -7.26
CA ILE A 151 2.08 -4.38 -7.45
C ILE A 151 0.84 -4.23 -6.57
N MET A 152 0.59 -3.00 -6.12
CA MET A 152 -0.52 -2.69 -5.21
C MET A 152 -1.46 -1.58 -5.73
N PRO A 153 -1.99 -1.69 -6.96
CA PRO A 153 -2.88 -0.66 -7.48
C PRO A 153 -4.19 -0.59 -6.70
N ASN A 154 -4.82 0.57 -6.64
CA ASN A 154 -6.26 0.64 -6.36
C ASN A 154 -7.08 0.22 -7.60
N GLN A 155 -8.41 0.20 -7.50
CA GLN A 155 -9.27 -0.17 -8.64
C GLN A 155 -9.02 0.71 -9.87
N PHE A 156 -8.96 2.03 -9.71
CA PHE A 156 -8.76 2.97 -10.82
C PHE A 156 -7.43 2.74 -11.53
N GLU A 157 -6.36 2.52 -10.77
CA GLU A 157 -5.03 2.23 -11.30
C GLU A 157 -5.00 0.87 -12.03
N ALA A 158 -5.69 -0.14 -11.49
CA ALA A 158 -5.83 -1.44 -12.15
C ALA A 158 -6.58 -1.33 -13.49
N GLU A 159 -7.59 -0.46 -13.60
CA GLU A 159 -8.27 -0.16 -14.87
C GLU A 159 -7.31 0.46 -15.89
N TRP A 160 -6.45 1.39 -15.47
CA TRP A 160 -5.43 1.99 -16.33
C TRP A 160 -4.37 0.99 -16.81
N LEU A 161 -3.91 0.12 -15.90
CA LEU A 161 -2.90 -0.90 -16.21
C LEU A 161 -3.45 -1.97 -17.16
N SER A 162 -4.67 -2.45 -16.91
CA SER A 162 -5.32 -3.51 -17.69
C SER A 162 -5.99 -3.04 -18.98
N GLY A 163 -6.42 -1.77 -19.04
CA GLY A 163 -7.32 -1.28 -20.08
C GLY A 163 -8.76 -1.82 -19.96
N VAL A 164 -9.12 -2.42 -18.82
CA VAL A 164 -10.43 -3.02 -18.55
C VAL A 164 -11.13 -2.20 -17.47
N LYS A 165 -12.31 -1.66 -17.76
CA LYS A 165 -13.17 -1.04 -16.74
C LYS A 165 -13.71 -2.12 -15.81
N ILE A 166 -13.57 -1.92 -14.50
CA ILE A 166 -13.98 -2.87 -13.47
C ILE A 166 -15.36 -2.45 -12.94
N THR A 167 -16.39 -3.23 -13.26
CA THR A 167 -17.80 -2.96 -12.91
C THR A 167 -18.48 -4.12 -12.20
N ASP A 168 -17.83 -5.28 -12.15
CA ASP A 168 -18.32 -6.53 -11.56
C ASP A 168 -17.14 -7.51 -11.36
N VAL A 169 -17.43 -8.66 -10.77
CA VAL A 169 -16.45 -9.73 -10.52
C VAL A 169 -15.80 -10.24 -11.81
N GLU A 170 -16.52 -10.30 -12.93
CA GLU A 170 -16.01 -10.84 -14.20
C GLU A 170 -14.97 -9.89 -14.82
N SER A 171 -15.30 -8.61 -14.91
CA SER A 171 -14.41 -7.54 -15.37
C SER A 171 -13.20 -7.37 -14.46
N LEU A 172 -13.35 -7.55 -13.14
CA LEU A 172 -12.23 -7.62 -12.18
C LEU A 172 -11.28 -8.78 -12.51
N LYS A 173 -11.80 -10.01 -12.69
CA LYS A 173 -11.00 -11.18 -13.07
C LYS A 173 -10.29 -10.95 -14.41
N LYS A 174 -10.97 -10.34 -15.37
CA LYS A 174 -10.40 -9.98 -16.68
C LYS A 174 -9.27 -8.98 -16.52
N ALA A 175 -9.44 -7.92 -15.72
CA ALA A 175 -8.42 -6.92 -15.47
C ALA A 175 -7.15 -7.54 -14.85
N ILE A 176 -7.30 -8.36 -13.81
CA ILE A 176 -6.19 -9.07 -13.16
C ILE A 176 -5.48 -10.01 -14.15
N THR A 177 -6.25 -10.77 -14.94
CA THR A 177 -5.71 -11.66 -15.98
C THR A 177 -4.88 -10.86 -16.99
N SER A 178 -5.41 -9.76 -17.51
CA SER A 178 -4.71 -8.89 -18.45
C SER A 178 -3.43 -8.32 -17.87
N ILE A 179 -3.41 -7.91 -16.60
CA ILE A 179 -2.19 -7.39 -15.97
C ILE A 179 -1.10 -8.48 -15.87
N HIS A 180 -1.44 -9.69 -15.43
CA HIS A 180 -0.48 -10.80 -15.42
C HIS A 180 0.01 -11.14 -16.83
N GLU A 181 -0.87 -11.16 -17.84
CA GLU A 181 -0.50 -11.51 -19.21
C GLU A 181 0.37 -10.45 -19.90
N ILE A 182 0.06 -9.17 -19.71
CA ILE A 182 0.75 -8.03 -20.33
C ILE A 182 2.11 -7.78 -19.68
N TYR A 183 2.13 -7.68 -18.35
CA TYR A 183 3.32 -7.22 -17.61
C TYR A 183 4.14 -8.36 -17.01
N LYS A 184 3.61 -9.58 -17.02
CA LYS A 184 4.23 -10.77 -16.39
C LYS A 184 4.47 -10.61 -14.89
N VAL A 185 3.79 -9.66 -14.24
CA VAL A 185 3.95 -9.37 -12.81
C VAL A 185 3.60 -10.61 -11.96
N PRO A 186 4.44 -11.02 -11.02
CA PRO A 186 4.22 -12.22 -10.20
C PRO A 186 3.00 -12.12 -9.29
N HIS A 187 2.88 -11.01 -8.57
CA HIS A 187 1.84 -10.77 -7.57
C HIS A 187 1.11 -9.45 -7.82
N ILE A 188 -0.22 -9.49 -7.67
CA ILE A 188 -1.09 -8.30 -7.75
C ILE A 188 -1.92 -8.25 -6.47
N LEU A 189 -2.03 -7.07 -5.88
CA LEU A 189 -2.96 -6.81 -4.78
C LEU A 189 -3.76 -5.54 -5.09
N ILE A 190 -5.02 -5.70 -5.51
CA ILE A 190 -5.92 -4.57 -5.68
C ILE A 190 -6.40 -4.15 -4.29
N THR A 191 -5.98 -2.97 -3.87
CA THR A 191 -6.05 -2.51 -2.46
C THR A 191 -7.46 -2.18 -1.98
N SER A 192 -8.37 -1.84 -2.90
CA SER A 192 -9.77 -1.58 -2.60
C SER A 192 -10.66 -1.79 -3.81
N VAL A 193 -11.67 -2.65 -3.66
CA VAL A 193 -12.80 -2.82 -4.58
C VAL A 193 -14.08 -2.88 -3.74
N ASN A 194 -15.12 -2.16 -4.16
CA ASN A 194 -16.43 -2.28 -3.52
C ASN A 194 -17.22 -3.41 -4.20
N LEU A 195 -17.28 -4.58 -3.56
CA LEU A 195 -18.06 -5.73 -4.02
C LEU A 195 -19.35 -5.93 -3.19
N THR A 196 -19.75 -4.95 -2.38
CA THR A 196 -20.86 -5.11 -1.45
C THR A 196 -22.20 -5.17 -2.20
N ALA A 197 -23.05 -6.16 -1.90
CA ALA A 197 -24.37 -6.24 -2.52
C ALA A 197 -25.27 -5.09 -2.07
N LEU A 198 -26.26 -4.74 -2.89
CA LEU A 198 -27.31 -3.80 -2.47
C LEU A 198 -28.03 -4.33 -1.22
N GLY A 199 -27.99 -3.57 -0.13
CA GLY A 199 -28.64 -3.91 1.14
C GLY A 199 -27.77 -4.66 2.14
N GLU A 200 -26.52 -4.99 1.80
CA GLU A 200 -25.56 -5.54 2.74
C GLU A 200 -24.82 -4.44 3.53
N VAL A 201 -24.21 -4.83 4.64
CA VAL A 201 -23.36 -3.94 5.43
C VAL A 201 -22.18 -3.48 4.55
N PRO A 202 -21.91 -2.17 4.46
CA PRO A 202 -20.79 -1.65 3.67
C PRO A 202 -19.48 -2.35 4.02
N SER A 203 -18.84 -2.90 3.00
CA SER A 203 -17.59 -3.63 3.13
C SER A 203 -16.60 -3.20 2.04
N LEU A 204 -15.32 -3.38 2.35
CA LEU A 204 -14.23 -3.22 1.40
C LEU A 204 -13.65 -4.59 1.10
N SER A 205 -13.44 -4.89 -0.18
CA SER A 205 -12.71 -6.09 -0.60
C SER A 205 -11.32 -5.73 -1.06
N VAL A 206 -10.33 -6.45 -0.53
CA VAL A 206 -8.96 -6.47 -1.06
C VAL A 206 -8.80 -7.74 -1.86
N VAL A 207 -8.32 -7.62 -3.09
CA VAL A 207 -8.27 -8.73 -4.04
C VAL A 207 -6.84 -9.02 -4.42
N GLY A 208 -6.35 -10.22 -4.09
CA GLY A 208 -5.00 -10.64 -4.39
C GLY A 208 -4.95 -11.69 -5.49
N SER A 209 -3.85 -11.72 -6.24
CA SER A 209 -3.57 -12.76 -7.22
C SER A 209 -2.09 -13.06 -7.30
N THR A 210 -1.74 -14.35 -7.31
CA THR A 210 -0.40 -14.83 -7.66
C THR A 210 -0.49 -15.68 -8.90
N LYS A 211 0.31 -15.38 -9.93
CA LYS A 211 0.28 -16.14 -11.16
C LYS A 211 0.79 -17.58 -10.99
N THR A 212 0.33 -18.49 -11.85
CA THR A 212 0.92 -19.81 -12.06
C THR A 212 2.15 -19.73 -12.97
N SER A 213 2.84 -20.86 -13.17
CA SER A 213 3.91 -20.98 -14.18
C SER A 213 3.47 -20.61 -15.61
N LEU A 214 2.19 -20.76 -15.95
CA LEU A 214 1.58 -20.40 -17.22
C LEU A 214 0.92 -19.00 -17.24
N ASP A 215 1.32 -18.11 -16.33
CA ASP A 215 0.76 -16.77 -16.14
C ASP A 215 -0.76 -16.72 -15.84
N LYS A 216 -1.39 -17.86 -15.48
CA LYS A 216 -2.80 -17.89 -15.09
C LYS A 216 -2.99 -17.35 -13.67
N PRO A 217 -4.05 -16.55 -13.41
CA PRO A 217 -4.24 -15.94 -12.10
C PRO A 217 -4.80 -16.93 -11.08
N ARG A 218 -4.33 -16.86 -9.84
CA ARG A 218 -4.94 -17.51 -8.67
C ARG A 218 -5.50 -16.43 -7.75
N ILE A 219 -6.77 -16.14 -7.92
CA ILE A 219 -7.42 -14.94 -7.36
C ILE A 219 -8.16 -15.29 -6.08
N PHE A 220 -7.88 -14.54 -5.02
CA PHE A 220 -8.62 -14.58 -3.76
C PHE A 220 -9.10 -13.17 -3.39
N ARG A 221 -10.07 -13.08 -2.47
CA ARG A 221 -10.43 -11.83 -1.81
C ARG A 221 -10.36 -11.96 -0.30
N VAL A 222 -10.11 -10.85 0.38
CA VAL A 222 -10.34 -10.70 1.82
C VAL A 222 -11.30 -9.52 2.01
N GLN A 223 -12.42 -9.77 2.68
CA GLN A 223 -13.43 -8.75 2.94
C GLN A 223 -13.26 -8.20 4.36
N VAL A 224 -13.33 -6.88 4.50
CA VAL A 224 -13.28 -6.16 5.76
C VAL A 224 -14.43 -5.16 5.86
N PRO A 225 -14.91 -4.82 7.07
CA PRO A 225 -15.90 -3.76 7.23
C PRO A 225 -15.40 -2.42 6.70
N SER A 226 -16.27 -1.67 6.04
CA SER A 226 -15.97 -0.28 5.72
C SER A 226 -16.07 0.57 6.98
N LEU A 227 -15.05 1.38 7.20
CA LEU A 227 -15.04 2.36 8.29
C LEU A 227 -15.48 3.72 7.70
N ASP A 228 -16.47 4.35 8.34
CA ASP A 228 -16.99 5.66 7.90
C ASP A 228 -16.00 6.79 8.26
N CYS A 229 -14.87 6.79 7.55
CA CYS A 229 -13.79 7.75 7.71
C CYS A 229 -12.87 7.74 6.50
N PHE A 230 -12.59 8.94 5.97
CA PHE A 230 -11.50 9.10 5.03
C PHE A 230 -10.17 9.20 5.79
N PHE A 231 -9.39 8.13 5.74
CA PHE A 231 -8.03 8.09 6.29
C PHE A 231 -7.01 8.35 5.19
N SER A 232 -6.01 9.18 5.47
CA SER A 232 -4.83 9.34 4.60
C SER A 232 -3.74 8.35 5.01
N GLY A 233 -2.99 7.82 4.04
CA GLY A 233 -1.83 6.94 4.29
C GLY A 233 -2.15 5.46 4.51
N THR A 234 -3.40 5.04 4.28
CA THR A 234 -3.80 3.62 4.38
C THR A 234 -3.10 2.74 3.34
N GLY A 235 -2.95 3.23 2.11
CA GLY A 235 -2.16 2.55 1.07
C GLY A 235 -0.70 2.37 1.47
N ASP A 236 -0.07 3.43 1.99
CA ASP A 236 1.32 3.38 2.47
C ASP A 236 1.49 2.39 3.63
N MET A 237 0.53 2.35 4.56
CA MET A 237 0.52 1.38 5.65
C MET A 237 0.39 -0.05 5.12
N LEU A 238 -0.55 -0.28 4.19
CA LEU A 238 -0.74 -1.60 3.58
C LEU A 238 0.54 -2.04 2.86
N ALA A 239 1.17 -1.17 2.09
CA ALA A 239 2.40 -1.48 1.35
C ALA A 239 3.53 -1.90 2.29
N ALA A 240 3.75 -1.14 3.37
CA ALA A 240 4.75 -1.46 4.38
C ALA A 240 4.42 -2.76 5.15
N LEU A 241 3.14 -2.99 5.47
CA LEU A 241 2.71 -4.26 6.08
C LEU A 241 2.93 -5.43 5.12
N MET A 242 2.64 -5.27 3.83
CA MET A 242 2.81 -6.33 2.84
C MET A 242 4.28 -6.72 2.67
N VAL A 243 5.23 -5.78 2.74
CA VAL A 243 6.67 -6.08 2.78
C VAL A 243 7.00 -7.11 3.87
N VAL A 244 6.57 -6.83 5.11
CA VAL A 244 6.88 -7.68 6.28
C VAL A 244 6.07 -8.98 6.25
N ARG A 245 4.75 -8.88 6.06
CA ARG A 245 3.83 -10.01 6.17
C ARG A 245 4.00 -11.01 5.04
N LEU A 246 4.36 -10.55 3.84
CA LEU A 246 4.71 -11.46 2.75
C LEU A 246 6.04 -12.17 3.04
N ARG A 247 7.07 -11.45 3.52
CA ARG A 247 8.33 -12.09 3.91
C ARG A 247 8.16 -13.10 5.04
N GLU A 248 7.31 -12.82 6.03
CA GLU A 248 6.91 -13.75 7.10
C GLU A 248 6.26 -15.01 6.51
N ALA A 249 5.26 -14.84 5.64
CA ALA A 249 4.56 -15.96 5.00
C ALA A 249 5.50 -16.79 4.10
N VAL A 250 6.43 -16.14 3.41
CA VAL A 250 7.43 -16.79 2.56
C VAL A 250 8.44 -17.59 3.39
N CYS A 251 8.89 -17.05 4.53
CA CYS A 251 9.79 -17.76 5.44
C CYS A 251 9.12 -18.99 6.09
N ALA A 252 7.80 -19.00 6.21
CA ALA A 252 7.04 -20.14 6.72
C ALA A 252 6.95 -21.31 5.71
N VAL A 253 7.24 -21.07 4.43
CA VAL A 253 7.22 -22.09 3.37
C VAL A 253 8.66 -22.49 3.02
N GLU A 254 8.96 -23.79 3.15
CA GLU A 254 10.32 -24.29 2.89
C GLU A 254 10.82 -23.89 1.50
N ARG A 255 12.02 -23.31 1.44
CA ARG A 255 12.74 -22.89 0.22
C ARG A 255 12.05 -21.82 -0.65
N LEU A 256 10.88 -21.31 -0.28
CA LEU A 256 10.18 -20.32 -1.10
C LEU A 256 10.96 -19.00 -1.22
N GLY A 257 11.62 -18.57 -0.13
CA GLY A 257 12.48 -17.39 -0.14
C GLY A 257 13.71 -17.47 -1.05
N ARG A 258 14.00 -18.64 -1.65
CA ARG A 258 15.06 -18.85 -2.65
C ARG A 258 14.54 -18.93 -4.08
N LYS A 259 13.22 -18.77 -4.27
CA LYS A 259 12.60 -18.71 -5.60
C LYS A 259 12.49 -17.27 -6.05
N GLU A 260 12.70 -17.05 -7.34
CA GLU A 260 12.49 -15.76 -7.97
C GLU A 260 11.08 -15.24 -7.68
N SER A 261 11.01 -13.98 -7.26
CA SER A 261 9.79 -13.28 -6.89
C SER A 261 8.86 -14.04 -5.93
N TRP A 262 9.38 -15.01 -5.15
CA TRP A 262 8.62 -15.79 -4.17
C TRP A 262 7.32 -16.44 -4.68
N VAL A 263 7.28 -16.81 -5.96
CA VAL A 263 6.11 -17.49 -6.54
C VAL A 263 6.02 -18.94 -6.04
N SER A 264 4.91 -19.27 -5.38
CA SER A 264 4.63 -20.63 -4.91
C SER A 264 4.28 -21.56 -6.07
N GLY A 265 4.43 -22.89 -5.87
CA GLY A 265 4.09 -23.89 -6.88
C GLY A 265 2.62 -23.85 -7.29
N ASP A 266 2.31 -24.33 -8.49
CA ASP A 266 0.97 -24.26 -9.10
C ASP A 266 -0.08 -25.08 -8.34
N GLU A 267 0.36 -26.04 -7.52
CA GLU A 267 -0.48 -26.85 -6.63
C GLU A 267 -1.06 -26.05 -5.45
N VAL A 268 -0.49 -24.89 -5.11
CA VAL A 268 -0.98 -24.05 -4.01
C VAL A 268 -2.25 -23.33 -4.45
N SER A 269 -3.33 -23.58 -3.71
CA SER A 269 -4.65 -22.97 -3.92
C SER A 269 -4.61 -21.45 -3.70
N GLU A 270 -5.54 -20.73 -4.32
CA GLU A 270 -5.65 -19.26 -4.24
C GLU A 270 -5.79 -18.73 -2.80
N THR A 271 -6.44 -19.46 -1.90
CA THR A 271 -6.62 -19.07 -0.49
C THR A 271 -5.46 -19.49 0.42
N ASP A 272 -4.58 -20.39 -0.06
CA ASP A 272 -3.40 -20.86 0.67
C ASP A 272 -2.11 -20.19 0.20
N LEU A 273 -2.20 -19.25 -0.74
CA LEU A 273 -1.07 -18.47 -1.20
C LEU A 273 -0.39 -17.74 -0.02
N PRO A 274 0.96 -17.66 0.00
CA PRO A 274 1.67 -16.78 0.93
C PRO A 274 1.17 -15.33 0.89
N LEU A 275 0.79 -14.85 -0.30
CA LEU A 275 0.15 -13.55 -0.50
C LEU A 275 -1.18 -13.45 0.26
N ALA A 276 -2.02 -14.48 0.24
CA ALA A 276 -3.28 -14.51 0.98
C ALA A 276 -3.05 -14.42 2.49
N ARG A 277 -2.14 -15.24 3.03
CA ARG A 277 -1.77 -15.21 4.46
C ARG A 277 -1.19 -13.87 4.90
N ALA A 278 -0.43 -13.22 4.02
CA ALA A 278 0.10 -11.89 4.25
C ALA A 278 -1.01 -10.83 4.34
N VAL A 279 -1.96 -10.87 3.38
CA VAL A 279 -3.10 -9.93 3.33
C VAL A 279 -4.01 -10.09 4.55
N GLU A 280 -4.31 -11.32 4.98
CA GLU A 280 -5.10 -11.59 6.19
C GLU A 280 -4.51 -10.89 7.43
N ARG A 281 -3.20 -11.03 7.64
CA ARG A 281 -2.48 -10.40 8.77
C ARG A 281 -2.35 -8.90 8.62
N ALA A 282 -2.07 -8.41 7.41
CA ALA A 282 -1.96 -6.98 7.13
C ALA A 282 -3.29 -6.27 7.40
N LEU A 283 -4.40 -6.80 6.88
CA LEU A 283 -5.73 -6.23 7.07
C LEU A 283 -6.22 -6.33 8.51
N ALA A 284 -5.91 -7.42 9.22
CA ALA A 284 -6.18 -7.51 10.65
C ALA A 284 -5.47 -6.41 11.45
N SER A 285 -4.21 -6.11 11.11
CA SER A 285 -3.45 -5.01 11.73
C SER A 285 -4.07 -3.65 11.42
N MET A 286 -4.33 -3.40 10.13
CA MET A 286 -4.88 -2.13 9.66
C MET A 286 -6.26 -1.85 10.24
N GLN A 287 -7.18 -2.81 10.19
CA GLN A 287 -8.54 -2.66 10.68
C GLN A 287 -8.57 -2.30 12.16
N GLU A 288 -7.76 -2.95 12.98
CA GLU A 288 -7.68 -2.62 14.41
C GLU A 288 -7.12 -1.20 14.64
N VAL A 289 -6.05 -0.81 13.94
CA VAL A 289 -5.47 0.54 14.04
C VAL A 289 -6.47 1.61 13.60
N LEU A 290 -7.17 1.39 12.48
CA LEU A 290 -8.12 2.34 11.91
C LEU A 290 -9.40 2.43 12.75
N ALA A 291 -9.91 1.31 13.27
CA ALA A 291 -11.06 1.30 14.17
C ALA A 291 -10.77 2.06 15.47
N ARG A 292 -9.58 1.89 16.06
CA ARG A 292 -9.17 2.66 17.24
C ARG A 292 -8.95 4.14 16.93
N THR A 293 -8.43 4.44 15.75
CA THR A 293 -8.30 5.81 15.26
C THR A 293 -9.69 6.45 15.13
N LEU A 294 -10.66 5.74 14.56
CA LEU A 294 -12.04 6.17 14.39
C LEU A 294 -12.71 6.56 15.72
N VAL A 295 -12.62 5.68 16.73
CA VAL A 295 -13.17 5.96 18.06
C VAL A 295 -12.62 7.26 18.63
N LYS A 296 -11.30 7.46 18.53
CA LYS A 296 -10.67 8.66 19.07
C LYS A 296 -10.92 9.92 18.23
N ARG A 297 -11.06 9.78 16.92
CA ARG A 297 -11.51 10.86 16.03
C ARG A 297 -12.87 11.37 16.49
N ASP A 298 -13.81 10.46 16.76
CA ASP A 298 -15.19 10.81 17.13
C ASP A 298 -15.26 11.50 18.48
N GLU A 299 -14.47 11.03 19.46
CA GLU A 299 -14.30 11.72 20.76
C GLU A 299 -13.78 13.15 20.58
N GLU A 300 -12.78 13.38 19.72
CA GLU A 300 -12.19 14.70 19.48
C GLU A 300 -13.14 15.65 18.74
N ILE A 301 -13.87 15.13 17.75
CA ILE A 301 -14.89 15.89 17.03
C ILE A 301 -15.99 16.32 18.00
N ALA A 302 -16.53 15.39 18.78
CA ALA A 302 -17.58 15.68 19.76
C ALA A 302 -17.14 16.72 20.81
N ALA A 303 -15.91 16.59 21.32
CA ALA A 303 -15.35 17.55 22.26
C ALA A 303 -15.16 18.95 21.68
N TRP A 304 -14.77 19.06 20.40
CA TRP A 304 -14.67 20.34 19.72
C TRP A 304 -16.04 20.95 19.44
N GLU A 305 -17.01 20.16 18.98
CA GLU A 305 -18.38 20.61 18.72
C GLU A 305 -19.04 21.15 20.00
N ALA A 306 -18.84 20.48 21.15
CA ALA A 306 -19.31 20.96 22.44
C ALA A 306 -18.67 22.31 22.85
N LYS A 307 -17.36 22.50 22.59
CA LYS A 307 -16.66 23.78 22.86
C LYS A 307 -17.17 24.91 21.97
N VAL A 308 -17.42 24.64 20.70
CA VAL A 308 -17.97 25.63 19.76
C VAL A 308 -19.39 26.02 20.16
N ALA A 309 -20.22 25.06 20.58
CA ALA A 309 -21.56 25.34 21.08
C ALA A 309 -21.55 26.19 22.36
N ALA A 310 -20.59 25.96 23.26
CA ALA A 310 -20.50 26.68 24.54
C ALA A 310 -19.96 28.12 24.41
N ASN A 311 -19.02 28.38 23.50
CA ASN A 311 -18.33 29.67 23.40
C ASN A 311 -18.96 30.65 22.40
N GLY A 312 -20.03 30.24 21.70
CA GLY A 312 -20.59 30.96 20.56
C GLY A 312 -19.70 30.81 19.31
N ALA A 313 -20.31 30.70 18.13
CA ALA A 313 -19.57 30.75 16.88
C ALA A 313 -18.97 32.16 16.77
N GLY A 314 -17.67 32.32 17.03
CA GLY A 314 -17.01 33.61 16.88
C GLY A 314 -17.28 34.18 15.49
N ASP A 315 -17.86 35.37 15.44
CA ASP A 315 -18.13 36.08 14.19
C ASP A 315 -16.80 36.34 13.46
N GLY A 316 -16.62 35.72 12.30
CA GLY A 316 -15.54 36.04 11.35
C GLY A 316 -14.82 34.85 10.74
N VAL A 317 -14.85 34.79 9.41
CA VAL A 317 -14.01 34.01 8.48
C VAL A 317 -13.60 32.60 8.94
N ASP A 318 -14.47 31.68 8.50
CA ASP A 318 -14.21 30.30 8.07
C ASP A 318 -14.27 29.19 9.14
N VAL A 319 -15.42 29.12 9.82
CA VAL A 319 -15.84 27.98 10.63
C VAL A 319 -15.78 26.67 9.84
N GLU A 320 -16.07 26.68 8.53
CA GLU A 320 -16.03 25.49 7.68
C GLU A 320 -14.59 24.99 7.48
N LYS A 321 -13.66 25.87 7.12
CA LYS A 321 -12.22 25.54 7.06
C LYS A 321 -11.69 25.07 8.41
N THR A 322 -12.06 25.73 9.50
CA THR A 322 -11.64 25.31 10.84
C THR A 322 -12.16 23.91 11.16
N ARG A 323 -13.43 23.64 10.83
CA ARG A 323 -14.05 22.31 10.97
C ARG A 323 -13.36 21.27 10.09
N HIS A 324 -13.04 21.59 8.84
CA HIS A 324 -12.31 20.72 7.92
C HIS A 324 -10.93 20.36 8.46
N LEU A 325 -10.16 21.35 8.91
CA LEU A 325 -8.83 21.15 9.48
C LEU A 325 -8.89 20.32 10.77
N MET A 326 -9.87 20.59 11.63
CA MET A 326 -10.08 19.81 12.85
C MET A 326 -10.42 18.35 12.53
N ARG A 327 -11.39 18.10 11.64
CA ARG A 327 -11.79 16.75 11.24
C ARG A 327 -10.64 15.99 10.57
N THR A 328 -9.92 16.64 9.66
CA THR A 328 -8.72 16.08 9.02
C THR A 328 -7.67 15.69 10.07
N LYS A 329 -7.40 16.58 11.04
CA LYS A 329 -6.46 16.31 12.13
C LYS A 329 -6.90 15.16 13.03
N ALA A 330 -8.17 15.10 13.37
CA ALA A 330 -8.74 14.04 14.20
C ALA A 330 -8.68 12.67 13.50
N ALA A 331 -8.73 12.65 12.16
CA ALA A 331 -8.65 11.46 11.33
C ALA A 331 -7.22 10.98 11.04
N GLU A 332 -6.19 11.69 11.52
CA GLU A 332 -4.80 11.22 11.42
C GLU A 332 -4.63 9.86 12.08
N VAL A 333 -3.98 8.94 11.38
CA VAL A 333 -3.82 7.56 11.83
C VAL A 333 -3.01 7.51 13.12
N ARG A 334 -3.55 6.88 14.16
CA ARG A 334 -2.91 6.80 15.48
C ARG A 334 -1.93 5.64 15.57
N LEU A 335 -0.89 5.68 14.76
CA LEU A 335 0.02 4.55 14.57
C LEU A 335 0.82 4.18 15.82
N VAL A 336 1.50 5.16 16.42
CA VAL A 336 2.42 4.96 17.57
C VAL A 336 1.72 4.36 18.78
N ARG A 337 0.47 4.78 19.05
CA ARG A 337 -0.31 4.30 20.20
C ARG A 337 -0.86 2.89 20.00
N ASN A 338 -0.90 2.41 18.76
CA ASN A 338 -1.47 1.12 18.38
C ASN A 338 -0.41 0.16 17.81
N LEU A 339 0.84 0.30 18.26
CA LEU A 339 1.96 -0.54 17.85
C LEU A 339 1.69 -2.06 18.02
N GLU A 340 1.04 -2.44 19.10
CA GLU A 340 0.70 -3.85 19.37
C GLU A 340 -0.26 -4.42 18.33
N CYS A 341 -1.15 -3.61 17.77
CA CYS A 341 -2.03 -4.01 16.67
C CYS A 341 -1.23 -4.34 15.41
N LEU A 342 -0.11 -3.65 15.18
CA LEU A 342 0.81 -3.97 14.09
C LEU A 342 1.55 -5.26 14.35
N LYS A 343 2.10 -5.46 15.56
CA LYS A 343 2.97 -6.62 15.87
C LYS A 343 2.20 -7.93 15.98
N HIS A 344 1.09 -7.90 16.72
CA HIS A 344 0.34 -9.08 17.12
C HIS A 344 -1.15 -8.95 16.77
N PRO A 345 -1.49 -8.84 15.47
CA PRO A 345 -2.88 -8.74 15.05
C PRO A 345 -3.65 -10.03 15.32
N GLU A 346 -4.89 -9.90 15.76
CA GLU A 346 -5.85 -11.01 15.79
C GLU A 346 -6.45 -11.17 14.39
N VAL A 347 -6.13 -12.26 13.70
CA VAL A 347 -6.59 -12.50 12.33
C VAL A 347 -8.06 -12.90 12.32
N LYS A 348 -8.93 -11.95 11.93
CA LYS A 348 -10.40 -12.13 11.88
C LYS A 348 -10.95 -12.28 10.46
N TYR A 349 -10.20 -11.80 9.48
CA TYR A 349 -10.62 -11.76 8.08
C TYR A 349 -9.82 -12.80 7.31
N GLN A 350 -10.50 -13.70 6.61
CA GLN A 350 -9.87 -14.81 5.91
C GLN A 350 -9.98 -14.64 4.40
N ALA A 351 -8.99 -15.17 3.70
CA ALA A 351 -9.01 -15.25 2.26
C ALA A 351 -10.07 -16.26 1.79
N GLU A 352 -10.88 -15.84 0.85
CA GLU A 352 -11.89 -16.67 0.22
C GLU A 352 -11.79 -16.61 -1.30
N LYS A 353 -12.34 -17.64 -1.94
CA LYS A 353 -12.44 -17.70 -3.40
C LYS A 353 -13.39 -16.62 -3.90
N ILE A 354 -13.11 -16.10 -5.09
CA ILE A 354 -14.05 -15.23 -5.79
C ILE A 354 -14.97 -16.10 -6.65
N ASP A 355 -16.09 -16.53 -6.09
CA ASP A 355 -17.12 -17.29 -6.81
C ASP A 355 -18.07 -16.38 -7.60
N ILE A 356 -18.72 -16.95 -8.63
CA ILE A 356 -19.59 -16.26 -9.61
C ILE A 356 -20.98 -15.91 -9.04
N VAL A 357 -21.24 -16.13 -7.75
CA VAL A 357 -22.61 -16.06 -7.22
C VAL A 357 -23.08 -14.61 -7.07
N GLY A 358 -23.70 -14.11 -8.15
CA GLY A 358 -24.40 -12.84 -8.22
C GLY A 358 -23.58 -11.75 -8.90
N ASN A 359 -24.20 -11.03 -9.85
CA ASN A 359 -23.70 -9.75 -10.35
C ASN A 359 -23.65 -8.74 -9.21
N LEU A 360 -22.66 -8.86 -8.32
CA LEU A 360 -22.31 -7.81 -7.38
C LEU A 360 -21.72 -6.69 -8.21
N ALA A 361 -22.56 -5.71 -8.52
CA ALA A 361 -22.13 -4.50 -9.19
C ALA A 361 -21.06 -3.83 -8.33
N ILE A 362 -19.90 -3.57 -8.93
CA ILE A 362 -18.84 -2.82 -8.28
C ILE A 362 -19.22 -1.35 -8.33
N GLY A 363 -19.60 -0.80 -7.17
CA GLY A 363 -19.77 0.64 -7.01
C GLY A 363 -18.42 1.35 -7.13
N ALA A 364 -18.41 2.58 -7.66
CA ALA A 364 -17.26 3.45 -7.46
C ALA A 364 -17.11 3.71 -5.95
N VAL A 365 -15.91 3.47 -5.41
CA VAL A 365 -15.55 3.81 -4.02
C VAL A 365 -15.63 5.33 -3.83
#